data_AF-A0A952LZF8-F1
#
_entry.id   AF-A0A952LZF8-F1
#
_cell.length_a   1.000
_cell.length_b   1.000
_cell.length_c   1.000
_cell.angle_alpha   90.00
_cell.angle_beta   90.00
_cell.angle_gamma   90.00
#
_symmetry.space_group_name_H-M   'P 1'
#
loop_
_entity.id
_entity.type
_entity.pdbx_description
1 polymer ?
#
loop_
_entity_poly.entity_id
_entity_poly.type
_entity_poly.pdbx_seq_one_letter_code
_entity_poly.pdbx_strand_id
1 'polypeptide(L)'
;RHWLLDLAAATGVEAIFSGHVHHFFFNRYQGVNLHCLPPTSFTRQDYAEMFAVEPAPEFGRDDSGKYSVCMIEVTDGSYQFDVLPTEGRLLDKTDTIKFPASFRSELSLIPHLRHAWFESRFLPYNGPMEEFERKPVRNDYPLLRLLQLGIRTVRIPLSDLDRPEAANRIHDWVALGFRFVFFTLGVPDAATIKRCESLFDSIAALEVLTAFEDMSDIKDGLSDFLAQTTIPVQIAKITTSAEAPDPTAPYAHAVSSGFRSGSADLVYSALQSLDLPSPTGLVFQLEWGQSPAIEIPALVEHIKSDNLPLTVNIRLANSNPAVANFSAEAIAAQLNEAMDTAAQYLKVRLQCDTFEDIDRGYNPRYGLINRLGNLRLSATAANRLEVVANQN
;
A
#
# COMPACT_ATOMS: atom_id res chain seq x y z
N ARG A 1 5.16 28.22 17.76
CA ARG A 1 4.37 28.66 16.57
C ARG A 1 2.90 28.21 16.64
N HIS A 2 2.42 27.65 17.77
CA HIS A 2 1.05 27.16 17.91
C HIS A 2 -0.02 28.22 17.64
N TRP A 3 0.22 29.49 18.01
CA TRP A 3 -0.73 30.59 17.76
C TRP A 3 -1.26 30.67 16.31
N LEU A 4 -0.42 30.39 15.30
CA LEU A 4 -0.83 30.45 13.90
C LEU A 4 -1.66 29.21 13.52
N LEU A 5 -1.27 28.04 14.02
CA LEU A 5 -1.99 26.79 13.76
C LEU A 5 -3.34 26.79 14.49
N ASP A 6 -3.40 27.32 15.71
CA ASP A 6 -4.62 27.52 16.47
C ASP A 6 -5.56 28.50 15.76
N LEU A 7 -5.02 29.59 15.21
CA LEU A 7 -5.80 30.52 14.39
C LEU A 7 -6.36 29.83 13.14
N ALA A 8 -5.54 29.08 12.41
CA ALA A 8 -5.96 28.35 11.21
C ALA A 8 -7.10 27.36 11.52
N ALA A 9 -6.97 26.60 12.62
CA ALA A 9 -8.00 25.69 13.08
C ALA A 9 -9.29 26.45 13.47
N ALA A 10 -9.17 27.53 14.25
CA ALA A 10 -10.33 28.31 14.71
C ALA A 10 -11.09 29.02 13.58
N THR A 11 -10.43 29.34 12.46
CA THR A 11 -11.05 29.95 11.28
C THR A 11 -11.50 28.95 10.23
N GLY A 12 -11.36 27.64 10.48
CA GLY A 12 -11.78 26.59 9.55
C GLY A 12 -10.89 26.44 8.30
N VAL A 13 -9.59 26.75 8.40
CA VAL A 13 -8.65 26.47 7.30
C VAL A 13 -8.56 24.96 7.09
N GLU A 14 -8.88 24.48 5.90
CA GLU A 14 -8.86 23.05 5.60
C GLU A 14 -7.44 22.49 5.42
N ALA A 15 -6.56 23.28 4.78
CA ALA A 15 -5.20 22.88 4.50
C ALA A 15 -4.20 24.04 4.43
N ILE A 16 -2.94 23.75 4.76
CA ILE A 16 -1.78 24.62 4.61
C ILE A 16 -0.76 23.90 3.75
N PHE A 17 -0.38 24.53 2.65
CA PHE A 17 0.68 24.07 1.75
C PHE A 17 1.96 24.87 2.00
N SER A 18 3.07 24.17 2.18
CA SER A 18 4.36 24.76 2.54
C SER A 18 5.51 24.15 1.72
N GLY A 19 6.63 24.85 1.64
CA GLY A 19 7.85 24.37 1.00
C GLY A 19 9.05 24.45 1.95
N HIS A 20 10.17 24.99 1.47
CA HIS A 20 11.40 25.26 2.23
C HIS A 20 12.19 24.05 2.74
N VAL A 21 11.54 22.93 3.05
CA VAL A 21 12.20 21.73 3.61
C VAL A 21 12.76 20.81 2.52
N HIS A 22 12.34 21.00 1.25
CA HIS A 22 12.79 20.21 0.11
C HIS A 22 12.56 18.70 0.28
N HIS A 23 11.43 18.36 0.92
CA HIS A 23 11.02 16.98 1.18
C HIS A 23 9.51 16.94 1.44
N PHE A 24 8.86 15.87 1.01
CA PHE A 24 7.44 15.70 1.29
C PHE A 24 7.20 15.28 2.74
N PHE A 25 6.28 15.96 3.40
CA PHE A 25 5.73 15.55 4.69
C PHE A 25 4.24 15.87 4.71
N PHE A 26 3.48 14.99 5.34
CA PHE A 26 2.08 15.24 5.61
C PHE A 26 1.82 15.14 7.11
N ASN A 27 1.20 16.14 7.71
CA ASN A 27 0.81 16.14 9.11
C ASN A 27 -0.59 16.74 9.26
N ARG A 28 -1.19 16.60 10.43
CA ARG A 28 -2.44 17.27 10.76
C ARG A 28 -2.36 18.03 12.07
N TYR A 29 -3.13 19.09 12.17
CA TYR A 29 -3.29 19.85 13.40
C TYR A 29 -4.75 20.29 13.56
N GLN A 30 -5.45 19.72 14.55
CA GLN A 30 -6.84 20.09 14.89
C GLN A 30 -7.77 20.19 13.65
N GLY A 31 -7.71 19.21 12.77
CA GLY A 31 -8.51 19.17 11.53
C GLY A 31 -7.81 19.77 10.30
N VAL A 32 -6.85 20.69 10.49
CA VAL A 32 -6.07 21.31 9.40
C VAL A 32 -5.07 20.31 8.82
N ASN A 33 -5.11 20.12 7.51
CA ASN A 33 -4.14 19.31 6.78
C ASN A 33 -2.87 20.11 6.47
N LEU A 34 -1.70 19.58 6.81
CA LEU A 34 -0.42 20.27 6.64
C LEU A 34 0.43 19.53 5.62
N HIS A 35 0.56 20.10 4.42
CA HIS A 35 1.35 19.55 3.33
C HIS A 35 2.67 20.31 3.22
N CYS A 36 3.79 19.58 3.35
CA CYS A 36 5.08 20.06 2.87
C CYS A 36 5.29 19.48 1.48
N LEU A 37 5.34 20.35 0.48
CA LEU A 37 5.35 19.95 -0.93
C LEU A 37 6.74 19.48 -1.36
N PRO A 38 6.83 18.49 -2.28
CA PRO A 38 8.10 18.04 -2.81
C PRO A 38 8.82 19.18 -3.57
N PRO A 39 10.16 19.12 -3.66
CA PRO A 39 10.94 20.11 -4.40
C PRO A 39 10.83 19.91 -5.90
N THR A 40 11.24 20.92 -6.67
CA THR A 40 11.40 20.84 -8.13
C THR A 40 12.85 20.70 -8.59
N SER A 41 13.84 20.94 -7.71
CA SER A 41 15.23 21.17 -8.10
C SER A 41 16.28 20.39 -7.31
N PHE A 42 16.10 20.22 -6.00
CA PHE A 42 16.98 19.41 -5.15
C PHE A 42 16.26 19.00 -3.88
N THR A 43 16.68 17.89 -3.29
CA THR A 43 16.24 17.47 -1.94
C THR A 43 17.28 17.83 -0.89
N ARG A 44 16.84 18.00 0.35
CA ARG A 44 17.76 18.29 1.47
C ARG A 44 18.56 17.03 1.81
N GLN A 45 19.88 17.15 1.79
CA GLN A 45 20.82 16.01 1.88
C GLN A 45 20.68 15.19 3.17
N ASP A 46 20.42 15.82 4.32
CA ASP A 46 20.27 15.13 5.61
C ASP A 46 19.10 14.13 5.62
N TYR A 47 18.08 14.35 4.79
CA TYR A 47 16.97 13.41 4.64
C TYR A 47 17.33 12.13 3.87
N ALA A 48 18.49 12.05 3.23
CA ALA A 48 18.98 10.81 2.64
C ALA A 48 19.14 9.70 3.70
N GLU A 49 19.44 10.08 4.95
CA GLU A 49 19.61 9.17 6.09
C GLU A 49 18.31 8.45 6.52
N MET A 50 17.14 8.88 6.03
CA MET A 50 15.90 8.13 6.26
C MET A 50 15.87 6.79 5.52
N PHE A 51 16.60 6.70 4.40
CA PHE A 51 16.53 5.55 3.50
C PHE A 51 17.65 4.56 3.83
N ALA A 52 17.28 3.29 4.02
CA ALA A 52 18.23 2.23 4.37
C ALA A 52 18.98 1.68 3.14
N VAL A 53 19.46 2.55 2.27
CA VAL A 53 20.10 2.25 0.98
C VAL A 53 21.11 3.35 0.67
N GLU A 54 22.02 3.10 -0.28
CA GLU A 54 22.92 4.14 -0.79
C GLU A 54 22.13 5.38 -1.23
N PRO A 55 22.65 6.59 -0.94
CA PRO A 55 21.96 7.81 -1.29
C PRO A 55 21.90 7.98 -2.82
N ALA A 56 20.93 8.77 -3.28
CA ALA A 56 20.90 9.27 -4.65
C ALA A 56 22.16 10.13 -4.96
N PRO A 57 22.40 10.53 -6.23
CA PRO A 57 23.52 11.40 -6.59
C PRO A 57 23.65 12.66 -5.72
N GLU A 58 24.87 13.23 -5.71
CA GLU A 58 25.22 14.38 -4.87
C GLU A 58 24.95 14.16 -3.37
N PHE A 59 25.27 12.95 -2.89
CA PHE A 59 25.06 12.53 -1.49
C PHE A 59 23.59 12.65 -1.05
N GLY A 60 22.69 12.32 -1.97
CA GLY A 60 21.25 12.37 -1.76
C GLY A 60 20.61 13.73 -2.07
N ARG A 61 21.39 14.74 -2.47
CA ARG A 61 20.83 16.05 -2.88
C ARG A 61 20.05 15.93 -4.17
N ASP A 62 20.61 15.21 -5.15
CA ASP A 62 20.04 15.08 -6.47
C ASP A 62 19.23 13.78 -6.59
N ASP A 63 18.10 13.74 -5.89
CA ASP A 63 17.14 12.65 -5.97
C ASP A 63 15.98 13.03 -6.90
N SER A 64 16.23 12.92 -8.20
CA SER A 64 15.30 13.38 -9.24
C SER A 64 13.93 12.71 -9.18
N GLY A 65 13.85 11.46 -8.71
CA GLY A 65 12.59 10.74 -8.52
C GLY A 65 11.67 11.44 -7.51
N LYS A 66 12.20 12.27 -6.62
CA LYS A 66 11.45 13.07 -5.65
C LYS A 66 11.00 14.43 -6.20
N TYR A 67 11.45 14.82 -7.39
CA TYR A 67 11.06 16.11 -7.98
C TYR A 67 9.65 16.06 -8.50
N SER A 68 8.86 17.06 -8.15
CA SER A 68 7.45 17.10 -8.52
C SER A 68 6.91 18.53 -8.58
N VAL A 69 5.83 18.70 -9.33
CA VAL A 69 4.94 19.85 -9.22
C VAL A 69 3.62 19.39 -8.61
N CYS A 70 2.92 20.27 -7.91
CA CYS A 70 1.64 19.92 -7.28
C CYS A 70 0.49 20.69 -7.96
N MET A 71 -0.62 19.99 -8.20
CA MET A 71 -1.86 20.58 -8.67
C MET A 71 -2.86 20.54 -7.53
N ILE A 72 -3.48 21.69 -7.25
CA ILE A 72 -4.49 21.86 -6.21
C ILE A 72 -5.73 22.40 -6.89
N GLU A 73 -6.81 21.63 -6.88
CA GLU A 73 -8.12 22.11 -7.30
C GLU A 73 -8.95 22.39 -6.06
N VAL A 74 -9.50 23.59 -5.97
CA VAL A 74 -10.38 23.99 -4.88
C VAL A 74 -11.82 23.85 -5.39
N THR A 75 -12.59 23.01 -4.71
CA THR A 75 -13.99 22.72 -5.02
C THR A 75 -14.92 23.31 -3.96
N ASP A 76 -16.23 23.34 -4.23
CA ASP A 76 -17.24 23.78 -3.26
C ASP A 76 -17.29 22.80 -2.06
N GLY A 77 -16.48 23.06 -1.04
CA GLY A 77 -16.44 22.32 0.22
C GLY A 77 -15.24 21.38 0.43
N SER A 78 -14.23 21.42 -0.46
CA SER A 78 -12.95 20.75 -0.21
C SER A 78 -11.85 21.19 -1.19
N TYR A 79 -10.69 20.53 -1.11
CA TYR A 79 -9.64 20.60 -2.12
C TYR A 79 -9.23 19.19 -2.57
N GLN A 80 -8.84 19.08 -3.82
CA GLN A 80 -8.19 17.89 -4.36
C GLN A 80 -6.72 18.21 -4.60
N PHE A 81 -5.86 17.23 -4.29
CA PHE A 81 -4.41 17.38 -4.26
C PHE A 81 -3.74 16.27 -5.05
N ASP A 82 -3.02 16.67 -6.10
CA ASP A 82 -2.22 15.77 -6.92
C ASP A 82 -0.76 16.21 -6.93
N VAL A 83 0.12 15.23 -6.80
CA VAL A 83 1.57 15.42 -6.95
C VAL A 83 2.01 14.78 -8.26
N LEU A 84 2.53 15.58 -9.16
CA LEU A 84 2.94 15.16 -10.49
C LEU A 84 4.47 15.02 -10.51
N PRO A 85 5.02 13.79 -10.57
CA PRO A 85 6.46 13.58 -10.70
C PRO A 85 6.99 14.26 -11.97
N THR A 86 8.13 14.94 -11.85
CA THR A 86 8.84 15.48 -13.01
C THR A 86 10.09 14.67 -13.35
N GLU A 87 10.59 13.87 -12.40
CA GLU A 87 11.81 13.06 -12.55
C GLU A 87 13.04 13.89 -12.98
N GLY A 88 13.04 15.19 -12.65
CA GLY A 88 14.09 16.12 -13.09
C GLY A 88 14.05 16.50 -14.56
N ARG A 89 12.96 16.18 -15.28
CA ARG A 89 12.75 16.65 -16.64
C ARG A 89 12.78 18.17 -16.69
N LEU A 90 13.71 18.68 -17.49
CA LEU A 90 13.78 20.08 -17.88
C LEU A 90 12.84 20.31 -19.07
N LEU A 91 12.26 21.51 -19.12
CA LEU A 91 11.42 21.94 -20.22
C LEU A 91 12.18 22.93 -21.09
N ASP A 92 12.07 22.77 -22.40
CA ASP A 92 12.51 23.78 -23.35
C ASP A 92 11.48 24.90 -23.46
N LYS A 93 11.89 26.07 -23.96
CA LYS A 93 10.99 27.23 -24.13
C LYS A 93 9.78 26.96 -25.04
N THR A 94 9.87 25.93 -25.87
CA THR A 94 8.83 25.52 -26.83
C THR A 94 7.90 24.44 -26.29
N ASP A 95 8.20 23.87 -25.12
CA ASP A 95 7.37 22.83 -24.53
C ASP A 95 6.06 23.42 -24.01
N THR A 96 4.97 22.68 -24.22
CA THR A 96 3.67 22.98 -23.62
C THR A 96 3.34 21.90 -22.60
N ILE A 97 3.16 22.29 -21.34
CA ILE A 97 2.74 21.36 -20.30
C ILE A 97 1.25 21.09 -20.46
N LYS A 98 0.89 19.82 -20.67
CA LYS A 98 -0.49 19.36 -20.51
C LYS A 98 -0.62 18.72 -19.14
N PHE A 99 -1.40 19.35 -18.28
CA PHE A 99 -1.81 18.72 -17.03
C PHE A 99 -2.88 17.67 -17.34
N PRO A 100 -2.89 16.53 -16.64
CA PRO A 100 -3.95 15.54 -16.79
C PRO A 100 -5.31 16.19 -16.49
N ALA A 101 -6.32 15.88 -17.31
CA ALA A 101 -7.63 16.52 -17.27
C ALA A 101 -8.49 16.11 -16.07
N SER A 102 -8.09 15.10 -15.30
CA SER A 102 -8.77 14.65 -14.10
C SER A 102 -7.78 14.29 -13.01
N PHE A 103 -8.26 14.42 -11.77
CA PHE A 103 -7.69 13.67 -10.65
C PHE A 103 -7.71 12.19 -10.96
N ARG A 104 -6.67 11.50 -10.53
CA ARG A 104 -6.42 10.11 -10.92
C ARG A 104 -7.59 9.23 -10.47
N SER A 105 -8.08 8.38 -11.38
CA SER A 105 -9.03 7.34 -11.02
C SER A 105 -8.45 6.45 -9.93
N GLU A 106 -9.26 6.07 -8.96
CA GLU A 106 -8.83 5.15 -7.91
C GLU A 106 -8.35 3.83 -8.53
N LEU A 107 -7.12 3.45 -8.21
CA LEU A 107 -6.55 2.18 -8.65
C LEU A 107 -7.00 1.09 -7.67
N SER A 108 -7.71 0.08 -8.18
CA SER A 108 -8.19 -1.06 -7.41
C SER A 108 -7.07 -2.07 -7.11
N LEU A 109 -6.04 -1.62 -6.37
CA LEU A 109 -4.91 -2.42 -5.93
C LEU A 109 -4.64 -2.15 -4.44
N ILE A 110 -4.48 -3.22 -3.66
CA ILE A 110 -4.23 -3.15 -2.21
C ILE A 110 -2.81 -3.65 -1.92
N PRO A 111 -1.80 -2.76 -1.95
CA PRO A 111 -0.43 -3.12 -1.63
C PRO A 111 -0.26 -3.50 -0.16
N HIS A 112 0.61 -4.49 0.09
CA HIS A 112 1.08 -4.83 1.43
C HIS A 112 2.22 -3.89 1.83
N LEU A 113 2.05 -3.14 2.92
CA LEU A 113 3.14 -2.34 3.49
C LEU A 113 3.97 -3.23 4.42
N ARG A 114 4.99 -3.87 3.84
CA ARG A 114 5.88 -4.79 4.58
C ARG A 114 6.97 -4.08 5.37
N HIS A 115 7.36 -2.88 4.95
CA HIS A 115 8.28 -2.04 5.71
C HIS A 115 7.47 -1.15 6.65
N ALA A 116 8.04 -0.84 7.81
CA ALA A 116 7.38 0.01 8.79
C ALA A 116 7.16 1.41 8.19
N TRP A 117 5.89 1.75 8.00
CA TRP A 117 5.46 2.91 7.21
C TRP A 117 5.19 4.16 8.07
N PHE A 118 5.05 3.99 9.39
CA PHE A 118 4.79 5.05 10.36
C PHE A 118 6.02 5.43 11.19
N GLU A 119 7.09 4.64 11.13
CA GLU A 119 8.27 4.82 11.99
C GLU A 119 9.03 6.10 11.68
N SER A 120 9.43 6.79 12.75
CA SER A 120 10.39 7.89 12.68
C SER A 120 11.78 7.37 13.03
N ARG A 121 12.80 7.94 12.38
CA ARG A 121 14.21 7.64 12.64
C ARG A 121 14.91 8.90 13.07
N PHE A 122 15.87 8.75 13.98
CA PHE A 122 16.75 9.85 14.33
C PHE A 122 17.81 10.00 13.25
N LEU A 123 17.86 11.17 12.63
CA LEU A 123 18.96 11.53 11.74
C LEU A 123 20.26 11.66 12.56
N PRO A 124 21.43 11.40 11.95
CA PRO A 124 22.70 11.76 12.58
C PRO A 124 22.73 13.27 12.82
N TYR A 125 23.31 13.68 13.95
CA TYR A 125 23.67 15.08 14.17
C TYR A 125 24.88 15.37 13.28
N ASN A 126 24.65 15.94 12.10
CA ASN A 126 25.70 16.15 11.11
C ASN A 126 25.48 17.45 10.35
N GLY A 127 26.42 18.38 10.49
CA GLY A 127 26.58 19.52 9.60
C GLY A 127 25.81 20.77 10.04
N PRO A 128 25.65 21.76 9.13
CA PRO A 128 25.32 23.14 9.50
C PRO A 128 23.90 23.36 10.01
N MET A 129 23.03 22.35 9.98
CA MET A 129 21.61 22.50 10.27
C MET A 129 21.24 22.09 11.70
N GLU A 130 21.72 20.95 12.19
CA GLU A 130 21.35 20.37 13.49
C GLU A 130 22.54 19.61 14.11
N GLU A 131 23.61 20.33 14.45
CA GLU A 131 24.88 19.77 14.96
C GLU A 131 24.79 19.26 16.41
N PHE A 132 23.83 19.75 17.19
CA PHE A 132 23.80 19.55 18.66
C PHE A 132 22.65 18.66 19.16
N GLU A 133 21.71 18.28 18.28
CA GLU A 133 20.55 17.47 18.64
C GLU A 133 20.21 16.49 17.53
N ARG A 134 19.62 15.36 17.90
CA ARG A 134 19.09 14.41 16.91
C ARG A 134 17.65 14.76 16.57
N LYS A 135 17.38 14.82 15.27
CA LYS A 135 16.03 15.06 14.75
C LYS A 135 15.30 13.76 14.45
N PRO A 136 14.13 13.50 15.03
CA PRO A 136 13.27 12.42 14.55
C PRO A 136 12.59 12.85 13.24
N VAL A 137 12.68 12.00 12.22
CA VAL A 137 12.08 12.24 10.90
C VAL A 137 11.45 10.95 10.39
N ARG A 138 10.24 11.06 9.84
CA ARG A 138 9.48 9.96 9.25
C ARG A 138 9.56 10.01 7.73
N ASN A 139 9.63 8.86 7.08
CA ASN A 139 9.58 8.77 5.64
C ASN A 139 8.12 8.72 5.13
N ASP A 140 7.61 9.83 4.61
CA ASP A 140 6.25 9.91 4.04
C ASP A 140 6.19 9.58 2.53
N TYR A 141 7.32 9.30 1.88
CA TYR A 141 7.33 9.00 0.44
C TYR A 141 6.52 7.77 0.05
N PRO A 142 6.56 6.64 0.78
CA PRO A 142 5.73 5.48 0.42
C PRO A 142 4.24 5.86 0.29
N LEU A 143 3.73 6.66 1.23
CA LEU A 143 2.33 7.07 1.25
C LEU A 143 2.02 8.15 0.20
N LEU A 144 2.98 9.06 -0.06
CA LEU A 144 2.92 9.94 -1.23
C LEU A 144 2.81 9.15 -2.54
N ARG A 145 3.58 8.06 -2.70
CA ARG A 145 3.53 7.26 -3.92
C ARG A 145 2.20 6.55 -4.09
N LEU A 146 1.56 6.12 -2.99
CA LEU A 146 0.19 5.62 -3.05
C LEU A 146 -0.79 6.71 -3.53
N LEU A 147 -0.66 7.95 -3.02
CA LEU A 147 -1.43 9.08 -3.52
C LEU A 147 -1.28 9.25 -5.03
N GLN A 148 -0.03 9.29 -5.50
CA GLN A 148 0.31 9.42 -6.91
C GLN A 148 -0.18 8.25 -7.75
N LEU A 149 -0.23 7.03 -7.22
CA LEU A 149 -0.74 5.87 -7.94
C LEU A 149 -2.28 5.77 -7.93
N GLY A 150 -2.98 6.70 -7.28
CA GLY A 150 -4.43 6.59 -7.10
C GLY A 150 -4.82 5.46 -6.13
N ILE A 151 -3.88 4.93 -5.35
CA ILE A 151 -4.14 3.88 -4.36
C ILE A 151 -4.56 4.53 -3.05
N ARG A 152 -5.67 4.06 -2.49
CA ARG A 152 -6.21 4.53 -1.19
C ARG A 152 -6.44 3.42 -0.19
N THR A 153 -6.35 2.17 -0.58
CA THR A 153 -6.50 1.04 0.34
C THR A 153 -5.18 0.29 0.46
N VAL A 154 -4.71 0.05 1.69
CA VAL A 154 -3.44 -0.67 1.96
C VAL A 154 -3.65 -1.82 2.93
N ARG A 155 -2.78 -2.83 2.88
CA ARG A 155 -2.78 -3.95 3.83
C ARG A 155 -1.61 -3.84 4.82
N ILE A 156 -1.94 -3.88 6.11
CA ILE A 156 -0.98 -3.77 7.24
C ILE A 156 -1.32 -4.77 8.35
N PRO A 157 -0.35 -5.19 9.18
CA PRO A 157 -0.64 -6.11 10.28
C PRO A 157 -1.49 -5.42 11.35
N LEU A 158 -2.45 -6.13 11.93
CA LEU A 158 -3.29 -5.61 13.00
C LEU A 158 -2.47 -5.17 14.22
N SER A 159 -1.34 -5.84 14.47
CA SER A 159 -0.40 -5.52 15.55
C SER A 159 0.26 -4.14 15.41
N ASP A 160 0.22 -3.49 14.23
CA ASP A 160 0.69 -2.11 14.10
C ASP A 160 -0.07 -1.19 15.07
N LEU A 161 -1.36 -1.48 15.35
CA LEU A 161 -2.19 -0.71 16.27
C LEU A 161 -1.73 -0.78 17.74
N ASP A 162 -0.83 -1.70 18.08
CA ASP A 162 -0.21 -1.74 19.41
C ASP A 162 0.81 -0.58 19.59
N ARG A 163 1.14 0.14 18.51
CA ARG A 163 1.97 1.34 18.51
C ARG A 163 1.10 2.60 18.38
N PRO A 164 1.11 3.52 19.36
CA PRO A 164 0.36 4.78 19.28
C PRO A 164 0.70 5.61 18.04
N GLU A 165 1.95 5.56 17.57
CA GLU A 165 2.42 6.26 16.38
C GLU A 165 1.70 5.78 15.12
N ALA A 166 1.45 4.47 14.99
CA ALA A 166 0.72 3.91 13.86
C ALA A 166 -0.75 4.33 13.90
N ALA A 167 -1.40 4.27 15.06
CA ALA A 167 -2.80 4.68 15.23
C ALA A 167 -3.01 6.17 14.88
N ASN A 168 -2.13 7.05 15.38
CA ASN A 168 -2.14 8.47 15.01
C ASN A 168 -1.92 8.65 13.51
N ARG A 169 -1.02 7.86 12.92
CA ARG A 169 -0.73 7.97 11.50
C ARG A 169 -1.90 7.50 10.63
N ILE A 170 -2.62 6.47 11.05
CA ILE A 170 -3.87 6.07 10.41
C ILE A 170 -4.86 7.24 10.39
N HIS A 171 -5.12 7.89 11.54
CA HIS A 171 -6.01 9.06 11.60
C HIS A 171 -5.57 10.22 10.70
N ASP A 172 -4.27 10.41 10.51
CA ASP A 172 -3.76 11.40 9.56
C ASP A 172 -4.19 11.05 8.14
N TRP A 173 -3.86 9.84 7.68
CA TRP A 173 -4.04 9.47 6.27
C TRP A 173 -5.50 9.17 5.89
N VAL A 174 -6.34 8.80 6.86
CA VAL A 174 -7.79 8.71 6.66
C VAL A 174 -8.38 10.04 6.16
N ALA A 175 -7.82 11.17 6.61
CA ALA A 175 -8.23 12.49 6.13
C ALA A 175 -7.90 12.74 4.64
N LEU A 176 -7.01 11.93 4.06
CA LEU A 176 -6.69 11.92 2.63
C LEU A 176 -7.38 10.76 1.89
N GLY A 177 -8.39 10.15 2.52
CA GLY A 177 -9.21 9.09 1.94
C GLY A 177 -8.62 7.69 2.07
N PHE A 178 -7.56 7.48 2.85
CA PHE A 178 -7.01 6.14 3.03
C PHE A 178 -7.92 5.22 3.84
N ARG A 179 -7.92 3.94 3.46
CA ARG A 179 -8.56 2.85 4.19
C ARG A 179 -7.57 1.68 4.37
N PHE A 180 -7.83 0.85 5.36
CA PHE A 180 -6.88 -0.17 5.79
C PHE A 180 -7.51 -1.56 5.80
N VAL A 181 -6.82 -2.51 5.18
CA VAL A 181 -7.02 -3.94 5.40
C VAL A 181 -6.07 -4.38 6.50
N PHE A 182 -6.61 -4.68 7.68
CA PHE A 182 -5.82 -5.24 8.76
C PHE A 182 -5.76 -6.74 8.64
N PHE A 183 -4.60 -7.38 8.84
CA PHE A 183 -4.53 -8.83 8.90
C PHE A 183 -4.06 -9.33 10.27
N THR A 184 -4.60 -10.47 10.70
CA THR A 184 -4.28 -11.11 11.98
C THR A 184 -4.28 -12.63 11.86
N LEU A 185 -3.51 -13.30 12.72
CA LEU A 185 -3.58 -14.75 12.88
C LEU A 185 -4.79 -15.11 13.74
N GLY A 186 -5.68 -15.95 13.21
CA GLY A 186 -6.91 -16.31 13.90
C GLY A 186 -7.86 -15.13 14.14
N VAL A 187 -8.97 -15.42 14.83
CA VAL A 187 -10.01 -14.42 15.14
C VAL A 187 -9.50 -13.50 16.27
N PRO A 188 -9.56 -12.16 16.12
CA PRO A 188 -9.10 -11.26 17.17
C PRO A 188 -9.99 -11.34 18.41
N ASP A 189 -9.39 -11.14 19.58
CA ASP A 189 -10.13 -11.10 20.84
C ASP A 189 -10.90 -9.78 21.04
N ALA A 190 -11.82 -9.77 22.00
CA ALA A 190 -12.64 -8.61 22.34
C ALA A 190 -11.80 -7.36 22.70
N ALA A 191 -10.63 -7.55 23.34
CA ALA A 191 -9.74 -6.46 23.67
C ALA A 191 -9.16 -5.80 22.42
N THR A 192 -8.81 -6.57 21.41
CA THR A 192 -8.28 -6.09 20.12
C THR A 192 -9.34 -5.38 19.31
N ILE A 193 -10.57 -5.89 19.31
CA ILE A 193 -11.72 -5.25 18.65
C ILE A 193 -12.00 -3.88 19.27
N LYS A 194 -12.02 -3.80 20.60
CA LYS A 194 -12.23 -2.55 21.32
C LYS A 194 -11.19 -1.48 20.96
N ARG A 195 -9.93 -1.88 20.72
CA ARG A 195 -8.88 -0.94 20.27
C ARG A 195 -9.13 -0.39 18.87
N CYS A 196 -9.87 -1.13 18.03
CA CYS A 196 -10.17 -0.73 16.67
C CYS A 196 -11.42 0.16 16.55
N GLU A 197 -12.22 0.33 17.62
CA GLU A 197 -13.52 1.05 17.57
C GLU A 197 -13.41 2.46 16.96
N SER A 198 -12.39 3.24 17.34
CA SER A 198 -12.20 4.59 16.80
C SER A 198 -11.77 4.60 15.33
N LEU A 199 -11.39 3.44 14.78
CA LEU A 199 -10.90 3.26 13.43
C LEU A 199 -11.91 2.55 12.51
N PHE A 200 -13.07 2.11 13.00
CA PHE A 200 -13.99 1.27 12.23
C PHE A 200 -14.34 1.83 10.85
N ASP A 201 -14.60 3.14 10.74
CA ASP A 201 -14.91 3.80 9.45
C ASP A 201 -13.73 3.78 8.47
N SER A 202 -12.51 3.63 8.99
CA SER A 202 -11.25 3.56 8.23
C SER A 202 -10.89 2.14 7.81
N ILE A 203 -11.56 1.12 8.36
CA ILE A 203 -11.29 -0.28 8.04
C ILE A 203 -11.97 -0.62 6.70
N ALA A 204 -11.18 -1.02 5.71
CA ALA A 204 -11.67 -1.58 4.45
C ALA A 204 -12.07 -3.05 4.62
N ALA A 205 -11.27 -3.81 5.37
CA ALA A 205 -11.58 -5.17 5.79
C ALA A 205 -10.68 -5.61 6.96
N LEU A 206 -11.14 -6.61 7.71
CA LEU A 206 -10.29 -7.41 8.58
C LEU A 206 -10.04 -8.77 7.90
N GLU A 207 -8.77 -9.08 7.67
CA GLU A 207 -8.31 -10.34 7.10
C GLU A 207 -7.87 -11.30 8.21
N VAL A 208 -8.64 -12.38 8.39
CA VAL A 208 -8.37 -13.43 9.37
C VAL A 208 -7.59 -14.55 8.69
N LEU A 209 -6.39 -14.85 9.20
CA LEU A 209 -5.54 -15.92 8.69
C LEU A 209 -5.83 -17.23 9.44
N THR A 210 -6.34 -18.23 8.72
CA THR A 210 -6.51 -19.62 9.19
C THR A 210 -5.28 -20.47 8.84
N ALA A 211 -5.03 -21.52 9.63
CA ALA A 211 -4.05 -22.54 9.32
C ALA A 211 -4.56 -23.61 8.34
N PHE A 212 -5.88 -23.82 8.23
CA PHE A 212 -6.46 -24.95 7.52
C PHE A 212 -7.42 -24.53 6.39
N GLU A 213 -7.51 -25.36 5.35
CA GLU A 213 -8.42 -25.11 4.22
C GLU A 213 -9.89 -25.25 4.61
N ASP A 214 -10.18 -26.05 5.64
CA ASP A 214 -11.52 -26.26 6.18
C ASP A 214 -11.92 -25.23 7.24
N MET A 215 -11.04 -24.27 7.57
CA MET A 215 -11.27 -23.19 8.55
C MET A 215 -11.62 -23.68 9.96
N SER A 216 -11.28 -24.94 10.28
CA SER A 216 -11.66 -25.59 11.54
C SER A 216 -11.09 -24.92 12.78
N ASP A 217 -9.94 -24.26 12.67
CA ASP A 217 -9.26 -23.53 13.74
C ASP A 217 -9.92 -22.19 14.10
N ILE A 218 -10.68 -21.59 13.18
CA ILE A 218 -11.32 -20.29 13.38
C ILE A 218 -12.85 -20.36 13.47
N LYS A 219 -13.45 -21.50 13.11
CA LYS A 219 -14.91 -21.68 12.97
C LYS A 219 -15.71 -21.10 14.15
N ASP A 220 -15.40 -21.55 15.37
CA ASP A 220 -16.22 -21.22 16.54
C ASP A 220 -16.11 -19.72 16.89
N GLY A 221 -14.89 -19.18 16.85
CA GLY A 221 -14.66 -17.75 17.14
C GLY A 221 -15.18 -16.83 16.04
N LEU A 222 -15.16 -17.26 14.77
CA LEU A 222 -15.49 -16.42 13.64
C LEU A 222 -16.98 -16.08 13.61
N SER A 223 -17.86 -17.05 13.86
CA SER A 223 -19.30 -16.82 13.89
C SER A 223 -19.68 -15.81 14.98
N ASP A 224 -19.16 -16.02 16.19
CA ASP A 224 -19.39 -15.11 17.33
C ASP A 224 -18.88 -13.70 17.06
N PHE A 225 -17.72 -13.59 16.40
CA PHE A 225 -17.15 -12.32 16.01
C PHE A 225 -18.00 -11.58 14.97
N LEU A 226 -18.42 -12.27 13.91
CA LEU A 226 -19.25 -11.69 12.87
C LEU A 226 -20.62 -11.23 13.37
N ALA A 227 -21.17 -11.88 14.41
CA ALA A 227 -22.40 -11.47 15.06
C ALA A 227 -22.28 -10.14 15.85
N GLN A 228 -21.05 -9.72 16.17
CA GLN A 228 -20.76 -8.56 17.03
C GLN A 228 -20.10 -7.39 16.29
N THR A 229 -19.80 -7.54 15.00
CA THR A 229 -19.04 -6.54 14.23
C THR A 229 -19.75 -6.17 12.93
N THR A 230 -19.56 -4.92 12.52
CA THR A 230 -19.94 -4.43 11.19
C THR A 230 -18.76 -4.35 10.22
N ILE A 231 -17.56 -4.67 10.71
CA ILE A 231 -16.34 -4.65 9.89
C ILE A 231 -16.46 -5.73 8.81
N PRO A 232 -16.19 -5.41 7.52
CA PRO A 232 -16.10 -6.42 6.48
C PRO A 232 -14.97 -7.41 6.79
N VAL A 233 -15.26 -8.71 6.76
CA VAL A 233 -14.27 -9.76 7.03
C VAL A 233 -13.92 -10.49 5.76
N GLN A 234 -12.65 -10.86 5.63
CA GLN A 234 -12.17 -11.80 4.64
C GLN A 234 -11.27 -12.85 5.30
N ILE A 235 -11.27 -14.06 4.76
CA ILE A 235 -10.46 -15.17 5.26
C ILE A 235 -9.35 -15.44 4.26
N ALA A 236 -8.13 -15.58 4.76
CA ALA A 236 -7.01 -16.10 3.99
C ALA A 236 -6.37 -17.26 4.77
N LYS A 237 -5.55 -18.06 4.09
CA LYS A 237 -4.78 -19.13 4.74
C LYS A 237 -3.32 -18.74 4.88
N ILE A 238 -2.70 -19.11 6.00
CA ILE A 238 -1.24 -19.16 6.12
C ILE A 238 -0.75 -20.27 5.19
N THR A 239 0.00 -19.92 4.16
CA THR A 239 0.55 -20.93 3.24
C THR A 239 2.03 -21.09 3.50
N THR A 240 2.47 -22.34 3.56
CA THR A 240 3.88 -22.67 3.75
C THR A 240 4.41 -23.53 2.60
N SER A 241 5.73 -23.52 2.42
CA SER A 241 6.42 -24.39 1.46
C SER A 241 6.28 -25.89 1.76
N ALA A 242 5.88 -26.27 2.98
CA ALA A 242 5.60 -27.67 3.32
C ALA A 242 4.40 -28.24 2.54
N GLU A 243 3.51 -27.38 2.05
CA GLU A 243 2.32 -27.77 1.29
C GLU A 243 2.62 -27.99 -0.21
N ALA A 244 3.77 -27.50 -0.70
CA ALA A 244 4.25 -27.71 -2.05
C ALA A 244 5.76 -27.97 -2.03
N PRO A 245 6.20 -29.13 -1.51
CA PRO A 245 7.61 -29.43 -1.34
C PRO A 245 8.29 -29.53 -2.71
N ASP A 246 9.30 -28.69 -2.92
CA ASP A 246 10.19 -28.79 -4.09
C ASP A 246 11.32 -29.78 -3.76
N PRO A 247 11.41 -30.94 -4.45
CA PRO A 247 12.47 -31.92 -4.22
C PRO A 247 13.86 -31.34 -4.47
N THR A 248 13.97 -30.28 -5.26
CA THR A 248 15.22 -29.59 -5.58
C THR A 248 15.59 -28.50 -4.57
N ALA A 249 14.66 -28.14 -3.67
CA ALA A 249 14.86 -27.13 -2.62
C ALA A 249 14.24 -27.56 -1.27
N PRO A 250 14.72 -28.65 -0.65
CA PRO A 250 14.10 -29.25 0.55
C PRO A 250 14.10 -28.36 1.81
N TYR A 251 14.89 -27.28 1.81
CA TYR A 251 14.98 -26.31 2.90
C TYR A 251 14.39 -24.93 2.54
N ALA A 252 13.67 -24.82 1.43
CA ALA A 252 12.95 -23.60 1.11
C ALA A 252 11.87 -23.38 2.18
N HIS A 253 12.08 -22.42 3.08
CA HIS A 253 11.07 -21.97 4.03
C HIS A 253 10.41 -20.70 3.50
N ALA A 254 9.29 -20.87 2.80
CA ALA A 254 8.49 -19.76 2.32
C ALA A 254 7.18 -19.72 3.11
N VAL A 255 6.79 -18.53 3.56
CA VAL A 255 5.50 -18.26 4.20
C VAL A 255 4.81 -17.14 3.45
N SER A 256 3.56 -17.35 3.06
CA SER A 256 2.71 -16.39 2.37
C SER A 256 1.28 -16.44 2.92
N SER A 257 0.39 -15.62 2.35
CA SER A 257 -1.03 -15.59 2.71
C SER A 257 -1.92 -15.69 1.48
N GLY A 258 -3.02 -16.44 1.64
CA GLY A 258 -4.04 -16.69 0.62
C GLY A 258 -4.20 -18.18 0.33
N PHE A 259 -5.42 -18.64 0.07
CA PHE A 259 -5.67 -20.00 -0.39
C PHE A 259 -5.05 -20.24 -1.77
N ARG A 260 -4.68 -21.49 -2.10
CA ARG A 260 -4.19 -21.86 -3.44
C ARG A 260 -5.39 -22.08 -4.37
N SER A 261 -5.25 -21.78 -5.66
CA SER A 261 -6.35 -21.97 -6.62
C SER A 261 -6.81 -23.43 -6.71
N GLY A 262 -5.90 -24.39 -6.58
CA GLY A 262 -6.23 -25.82 -6.57
C GLY A 262 -7.11 -26.30 -5.41
N SER A 263 -7.28 -25.51 -4.34
CA SER A 263 -8.15 -25.85 -3.20
C SER A 263 -9.46 -25.07 -3.20
N ALA A 264 -9.82 -24.38 -4.29
CA ALA A 264 -10.96 -23.47 -4.33
C ALA A 264 -12.30 -24.14 -3.98
N ASP A 265 -12.59 -25.32 -4.55
CA ASP A 265 -13.83 -26.06 -4.26
C ASP A 265 -13.95 -26.46 -2.79
N LEU A 266 -12.83 -26.93 -2.20
CA LEU A 266 -12.79 -27.34 -0.80
C LEU A 266 -13.03 -26.15 0.13
N VAL A 267 -12.32 -25.04 -0.12
CA VAL A 267 -12.41 -23.81 0.68
C VAL A 267 -13.81 -23.20 0.58
N TYR A 268 -14.40 -23.17 -0.62
CA TYR A 268 -15.74 -22.66 -0.81
C TYR A 268 -16.78 -23.54 -0.10
N SER A 269 -16.67 -24.86 -0.22
CA SER A 269 -17.55 -25.80 0.48
C SER A 269 -17.42 -25.67 2.00
N ALA A 270 -16.19 -25.48 2.51
CA ALA A 270 -15.94 -25.22 3.92
C ALA A 270 -16.62 -23.93 4.38
N LEU A 271 -16.45 -22.81 3.65
CA LEU A 271 -17.10 -21.55 3.96
C LEU A 271 -18.64 -21.68 4.03
N GLN A 272 -19.24 -22.39 3.06
CA GLN A 272 -20.69 -22.62 3.05
C GLN A 272 -21.17 -23.43 4.27
N SER A 273 -20.33 -24.31 4.82
CA SER A 273 -20.67 -25.13 5.99
C SER A 273 -20.60 -24.39 7.32
N LEU A 274 -20.03 -23.18 7.36
CA LEU A 274 -19.86 -22.41 8.58
C LEU A 274 -21.12 -21.66 9.03
N ASP A 275 -22.15 -21.56 8.17
CA ASP A 275 -23.42 -20.85 8.45
C ASP A 275 -23.21 -19.45 9.07
N LEU A 276 -22.36 -18.64 8.43
CA LEU A 276 -21.93 -17.35 8.97
C LEU A 276 -23.04 -16.29 8.88
N PRO A 277 -23.16 -15.40 9.88
CA PRO A 277 -24.24 -14.41 9.95
C PRO A 277 -24.10 -13.26 8.93
N SER A 278 -22.94 -13.11 8.28
CA SER A 278 -22.69 -12.07 7.30
C SER A 278 -21.76 -12.53 6.16
N PRO A 279 -21.84 -11.92 4.96
CA PRO A 279 -20.97 -12.27 3.85
C PRO A 279 -19.49 -12.09 4.20
N THR A 280 -18.73 -13.18 4.06
CA THR A 280 -17.29 -13.20 4.37
C THR A 280 -16.50 -13.46 3.09
N GLY A 281 -15.55 -12.58 2.79
CA GLY A 281 -14.73 -12.69 1.58
C GLY A 281 -13.68 -13.79 1.67
N LEU A 282 -13.18 -14.23 0.53
CA LEU A 282 -12.04 -15.17 0.44
C LEU A 282 -10.84 -14.49 -0.21
N VAL A 283 -9.65 -14.79 0.31
CA VAL A 283 -8.39 -14.33 -0.26
C VAL A 283 -7.64 -15.53 -0.82
N PHE A 284 -7.46 -15.56 -2.14
CA PHE A 284 -6.61 -16.52 -2.83
C PHE A 284 -5.27 -15.88 -3.18
N GLN A 285 -4.20 -16.68 -3.27
CA GLN A 285 -2.91 -16.20 -3.77
C GLN A 285 -2.67 -16.71 -5.18
N LEU A 286 -2.01 -15.89 -5.97
CA LEU A 286 -1.49 -16.22 -7.28
C LEU A 286 0.03 -16.19 -7.20
N GLU A 287 0.68 -17.32 -7.44
CA GLU A 287 2.13 -17.46 -7.39
C GLU A 287 2.80 -16.74 -8.57
N TRP A 288 4.04 -16.33 -8.36
CA TRP A 288 4.84 -15.72 -9.41
C TRP A 288 4.92 -16.65 -10.64
N GLY A 289 4.65 -16.11 -11.83
CA GLY A 289 4.64 -16.84 -13.10
C GLY A 289 3.31 -17.48 -13.49
N GLN A 290 2.31 -17.54 -12.61
CA GLN A 290 0.94 -17.89 -13.02
C GLN A 290 0.31 -16.72 -13.81
N SER A 291 -0.55 -17.03 -14.79
CA SER A 291 -1.25 -16.01 -15.59
C SER A 291 -2.52 -15.54 -14.87
N PRO A 292 -2.62 -14.24 -14.51
CA PRO A 292 -3.85 -13.68 -13.97
C PRO A 292 -5.06 -13.85 -14.88
N ALA A 293 -4.89 -13.77 -16.20
CA ALA A 293 -5.98 -13.93 -17.17
C ALA A 293 -6.58 -15.35 -17.19
N ILE A 294 -5.88 -16.35 -16.65
CA ILE A 294 -6.36 -17.73 -16.54
C ILE A 294 -6.89 -17.99 -15.12
N GLU A 295 -6.10 -17.67 -14.11
CA GLU A 295 -6.41 -18.05 -12.72
C GLU A 295 -7.55 -17.23 -12.11
N ILE A 296 -7.66 -15.93 -12.41
CA ILE A 296 -8.72 -15.08 -11.85
C ILE A 296 -10.10 -15.54 -12.37
N PRO A 297 -10.33 -15.73 -13.68
CA PRO A 297 -11.61 -16.26 -14.16
C PRO A 297 -11.92 -17.63 -13.60
N ALA A 298 -10.92 -18.51 -13.50
CA ALA A 298 -11.11 -19.83 -12.89
C ALA A 298 -11.58 -19.70 -11.44
N LEU A 299 -10.93 -18.89 -10.61
CA LEU A 299 -11.36 -18.66 -9.22
C LEU A 299 -12.78 -18.10 -9.13
N VAL A 300 -13.14 -17.15 -10.01
CA VAL A 300 -14.50 -16.60 -10.09
C VAL A 300 -15.51 -17.70 -10.43
N GLU A 301 -15.18 -18.59 -11.37
CA GLU A 301 -16.04 -19.71 -11.75
C GLU A 301 -16.22 -20.74 -10.61
N HIS A 302 -15.19 -20.99 -9.80
CA HIS A 302 -15.30 -21.92 -8.66
C HIS A 302 -16.13 -21.33 -7.52
N ILE A 303 -16.04 -20.02 -7.29
CA ILE A 303 -16.79 -19.31 -6.24
C ILE A 303 -18.18 -18.93 -6.79
N LYS A 304 -18.95 -19.96 -7.22
CA LYS A 304 -20.23 -19.94 -7.97
C LYS A 304 -21.39 -19.11 -7.39
N SER A 305 -21.18 -18.33 -6.34
CA SER A 305 -22.20 -17.44 -5.79
C SER A 305 -21.92 -16.01 -6.21
N ASP A 306 -22.88 -15.40 -6.92
CA ASP A 306 -22.85 -14.03 -7.49
C ASP A 306 -22.60 -12.88 -6.49
N ASN A 307 -22.23 -13.15 -5.23
CA ASN A 307 -22.09 -12.10 -4.22
C ASN A 307 -20.90 -12.16 -3.26
N LEU A 308 -20.07 -13.21 -3.26
CA LEU A 308 -18.92 -13.25 -2.33
C LEU A 308 -17.78 -12.32 -2.79
N PRO A 309 -17.23 -11.48 -1.88
CA PRO A 309 -16.02 -10.72 -2.18
C PRO A 309 -14.84 -11.67 -2.40
N LEU A 310 -14.18 -11.59 -3.56
CA LEU A 310 -12.95 -12.31 -3.86
C LEU A 310 -11.79 -11.32 -3.84
N THR A 311 -10.74 -11.65 -3.11
CA THR A 311 -9.47 -10.92 -3.19
C THR A 311 -8.39 -11.86 -3.71
N VAL A 312 -7.62 -11.40 -4.70
CA VAL A 312 -6.50 -12.17 -5.27
C VAL A 312 -5.20 -11.47 -4.92
N ASN A 313 -4.38 -12.13 -4.11
CA ASN A 313 -3.06 -11.68 -3.71
C ASN A 313 -2.02 -12.09 -4.76
N ILE A 314 -1.59 -11.13 -5.58
CA ILE A 314 -0.54 -11.30 -6.57
C ILE A 314 0.81 -11.33 -5.85
N ARG A 315 1.50 -12.47 -5.93
CA ARG A 315 2.82 -12.63 -5.34
C ARG A 315 3.91 -12.25 -6.32
N LEU A 316 4.69 -11.24 -5.97
CA LEU A 316 5.93 -10.93 -6.67
C LEU A 316 7.09 -11.79 -6.15
N ALA A 317 6.95 -12.35 -4.95
CA ALA A 317 7.91 -13.30 -4.40
C ALA A 317 7.88 -14.63 -5.16
N ASN A 318 9.05 -15.13 -5.52
CA ASN A 318 9.21 -16.50 -6.01
C ASN A 318 8.75 -17.52 -4.96
N SER A 319 8.43 -18.73 -5.43
CA SER A 319 8.20 -19.89 -4.54
C SER A 319 9.48 -20.28 -3.80
N ASN A 320 10.64 -20.16 -4.46
CA ASN A 320 11.95 -20.37 -3.84
C ASN A 320 12.48 -19.07 -3.22
N PRO A 321 12.67 -19.00 -1.88
CA PRO A 321 13.08 -17.79 -1.18
C PRO A 321 14.50 -17.31 -1.49
N ALA A 322 15.32 -18.15 -2.12
CA ALA A 322 16.67 -17.77 -2.56
C ALA A 322 16.68 -17.09 -3.94
N VAL A 323 15.60 -17.18 -4.71
CA VAL A 323 15.54 -16.65 -6.08
C VAL A 323 14.97 -15.23 -6.07
N ALA A 324 15.77 -14.29 -6.53
CA ALA A 324 15.34 -12.91 -6.64
C ALA A 324 14.39 -12.68 -7.83
N ASN A 325 13.48 -11.71 -7.70
CA ASN A 325 12.64 -11.22 -8.79
C ASN A 325 12.87 -9.72 -9.03
N PHE A 326 13.87 -9.42 -9.86
CA PHE A 326 14.28 -8.04 -10.18
C PHE A 326 13.95 -7.63 -11.63
N SER A 327 12.98 -8.28 -12.28
CA SER A 327 12.51 -7.82 -13.60
C SER A 327 11.33 -6.85 -13.44
N ALA A 328 11.60 -5.56 -13.61
CA ALA A 328 10.56 -4.54 -13.51
C ALA A 328 9.52 -4.68 -14.61
N GLU A 329 9.92 -5.11 -15.81
CA GLU A 329 9.08 -5.34 -16.97
C GLU A 329 8.13 -6.52 -16.76
N ALA A 330 8.63 -7.64 -16.23
CA ALA A 330 7.80 -8.80 -15.94
C ALA A 330 6.78 -8.49 -14.83
N ILE A 331 7.21 -7.79 -13.78
CA ILE A 331 6.32 -7.36 -12.69
C ILE A 331 5.23 -6.42 -13.23
N ALA A 332 5.62 -5.43 -14.04
CA ALA A 332 4.68 -4.52 -14.71
C ALA A 332 3.65 -5.28 -15.56
N ALA A 333 4.10 -6.23 -16.38
CA ALA A 333 3.23 -7.01 -17.24
C ALA A 333 2.22 -7.83 -16.43
N GLN A 334 2.68 -8.54 -15.37
CA GLN A 334 1.79 -9.36 -14.56
C GLN A 334 0.78 -8.52 -13.77
N LEU A 335 1.18 -7.37 -13.22
CA LEU A 335 0.25 -6.48 -12.52
C LEU A 335 -0.78 -5.88 -13.48
N ASN A 336 -0.37 -5.47 -14.69
CA ASN A 336 -1.31 -4.99 -15.71
C ASN A 336 -2.31 -6.05 -16.12
N GLU A 337 -1.85 -7.27 -16.42
CA GLU A 337 -2.73 -8.39 -16.76
C GLU A 337 -3.72 -8.68 -15.63
N ALA A 338 -3.26 -8.64 -14.37
CA ALA A 338 -4.13 -8.81 -13.21
C ALA A 338 -5.17 -7.70 -13.11
N MET A 339 -4.78 -6.42 -13.23
CA MET A 339 -5.68 -5.27 -13.15
C MET A 339 -6.71 -5.26 -14.29
N ASP A 340 -6.28 -5.50 -15.52
CA ASP A 340 -7.15 -5.57 -16.70
C ASP A 340 -8.15 -6.75 -16.59
N THR A 341 -7.71 -7.87 -16.01
CA THR A 341 -8.58 -9.03 -15.75
C THR A 341 -9.56 -8.75 -14.63
N ALA A 342 -9.10 -8.24 -13.49
CA ALA A 342 -9.95 -7.95 -12.33
C ALA A 342 -10.99 -6.86 -12.63
N ALA A 343 -10.69 -5.89 -13.50
CA ALA A 343 -11.62 -4.85 -13.92
C ALA A 343 -12.90 -5.40 -14.60
N GLN A 344 -12.87 -6.65 -15.08
CA GLN A 344 -14.04 -7.33 -15.67
C GLN A 344 -15.01 -7.87 -14.61
N TYR A 345 -14.63 -7.87 -13.33
CA TYR A 345 -15.39 -8.48 -12.24
C TYR A 345 -15.59 -7.49 -11.08
N LEU A 346 -16.84 -7.08 -10.85
CA LEU A 346 -17.19 -6.04 -9.86
C LEU A 346 -16.76 -6.34 -8.41
N LYS A 347 -16.59 -7.63 -8.06
CA LYS A 347 -16.30 -8.09 -6.69
C LYS A 347 -14.89 -8.65 -6.52
N VAL A 348 -14.05 -8.56 -7.55
CA VAL A 348 -12.65 -8.99 -7.47
C VAL A 348 -11.80 -7.80 -7.07
N ARG A 349 -11.07 -7.96 -5.97
CA ARG A 349 -10.05 -7.01 -5.52
C ARG A 349 -8.68 -7.62 -5.69
N LEU A 350 -7.69 -6.79 -5.99
CA LEU A 350 -6.31 -7.24 -6.07
C LEU A 350 -5.54 -6.78 -4.84
N GLN A 351 -4.76 -7.70 -4.29
CA GLN A 351 -3.67 -7.37 -3.38
C GLN A 351 -2.34 -7.56 -4.12
N CYS A 352 -1.34 -6.77 -3.78
CA CYS A 352 0.04 -6.99 -4.21
C CYS A 352 0.91 -7.17 -2.99
N ASP A 353 1.64 -8.29 -2.94
CA ASP A 353 2.43 -8.64 -1.78
C ASP A 353 3.65 -7.72 -1.56
N THR A 354 4.00 -6.86 -2.52
CA THR A 354 5.23 -6.06 -2.45
C THR A 354 5.03 -4.66 -3.03
N PHE A 355 4.88 -3.69 -2.15
CA PHE A 355 4.81 -2.28 -2.53
C PHE A 355 6.18 -1.63 -2.70
N GLU A 356 7.01 -1.75 -1.69
CA GLU A 356 8.38 -1.26 -1.69
C GLU A 356 9.34 -2.45 -1.82
N ASP A 357 10.42 -2.25 -2.56
CA ASP A 357 11.45 -3.26 -2.77
C ASP A 357 11.82 -4.01 -1.50
N ILE A 358 12.06 -5.31 -1.66
CA ILE A 358 12.76 -6.12 -0.68
C ILE A 358 14.09 -6.48 -1.33
N ASP A 359 15.15 -5.78 -0.95
CA ASP A 359 16.47 -5.88 -1.58
C ASP A 359 17.44 -6.77 -0.78
N ARG A 360 17.00 -7.31 0.36
CA ARG A 360 17.81 -8.12 1.27
C ARG A 360 16.97 -9.19 1.97
N GLY A 361 17.63 -10.24 2.44
CA GLY A 361 16.99 -11.36 3.12
C GLY A 361 16.32 -12.33 2.14
N TYR A 362 15.16 -12.86 2.51
CA TYR A 362 14.43 -13.86 1.73
C TYR A 362 13.50 -13.23 0.70
N ASN A 363 13.40 -13.87 -0.47
CA ASN A 363 12.63 -13.41 -1.64
C ASN A 363 12.99 -11.98 -2.08
N PRO A 364 14.26 -11.64 -2.37
CA PRO A 364 14.58 -10.31 -2.85
C PRO A 364 13.81 -10.00 -4.14
N ARG A 365 13.17 -8.85 -4.24
CA ARG A 365 12.34 -8.50 -5.39
C ARG A 365 12.04 -7.01 -5.46
N TYR A 366 11.72 -6.56 -6.67
CA TYR A 366 11.22 -5.22 -6.86
C TYR A 366 9.75 -5.10 -6.47
N GLY A 367 9.39 -3.95 -5.91
CA GLY A 367 8.01 -3.52 -5.71
C GLY A 367 7.56 -2.53 -6.78
N LEU A 368 6.56 -1.72 -6.41
CA LEU A 368 6.10 -0.54 -7.13
C LEU A 368 7.02 0.67 -6.89
N ILE A 369 7.70 0.71 -5.74
CA ILE A 369 8.69 1.74 -5.40
C ILE A 369 10.00 1.13 -4.95
N ASN A 370 11.11 1.83 -5.20
CA ASN A 370 12.41 1.43 -4.70
C ASN A 370 12.63 1.86 -3.23
N ARG A 371 13.75 1.45 -2.64
CA ARG A 371 14.14 1.78 -1.25
C ARG A 371 14.43 3.27 -0.98
N LEU A 372 14.54 4.09 -2.03
CA LEU A 372 14.60 5.56 -1.93
C LEU A 372 13.21 6.21 -1.93
N GLY A 373 12.14 5.40 -2.08
CA GLY A 373 10.76 5.88 -2.20
C GLY A 373 10.44 6.42 -3.60
N ASN A 374 11.21 6.06 -4.64
CA ASN A 374 10.96 6.48 -6.02
C ASN A 374 10.16 5.42 -6.77
N LEU A 375 9.30 5.86 -7.70
CA LEU A 375 8.48 4.97 -8.52
C LEU A 375 9.35 4.09 -9.41
N ARG A 376 8.94 2.85 -9.63
CA ARG A 376 9.52 1.93 -10.62
C ARG A 376 8.64 1.83 -11.86
N LEU A 377 9.14 1.20 -12.92
CA LEU A 377 8.35 0.90 -14.13
C LEU A 377 7.08 0.10 -13.83
N SER A 378 7.16 -0.82 -12.87
CA SER A 378 6.00 -1.54 -12.32
C SER A 378 4.91 -0.60 -11.79
N ALA A 379 5.27 0.58 -11.29
CA ALA A 379 4.35 1.63 -10.88
C ALA A 379 3.82 2.47 -12.05
N THR A 380 4.61 2.70 -13.11
CA THR A 380 4.15 3.44 -14.30
C THR A 380 3.18 2.62 -15.15
N ALA A 381 3.31 1.29 -15.12
CA ALA A 381 2.35 0.36 -15.70
C ALA A 381 0.95 0.53 -15.08
N ALA A 382 0.89 0.74 -13.77
CA ALA A 382 -0.31 1.07 -13.02
C ALA A 382 -0.80 2.53 -13.20
N ASN A 383 -0.09 3.35 -13.98
CA ASN A 383 -0.23 4.80 -13.94
C ASN A 383 0.12 5.46 -15.29
N ARG A 384 -0.89 5.64 -16.13
CA ARG A 384 -0.75 6.32 -17.42
C ARG A 384 -0.68 7.84 -17.22
N LEU A 385 0.52 8.41 -17.13
CA LEU A 385 0.75 9.81 -17.45
C LEU A 385 1.32 9.90 -18.88
N GLU A 386 0.65 10.64 -19.76
CA GLU A 386 1.16 10.97 -21.09
C GLU A 386 1.71 12.39 -21.11
N VAL A 387 3.00 12.55 -21.39
CA VAL A 387 3.54 13.84 -21.86
C VAL A 387 3.67 13.77 -23.37
N VAL A 388 2.84 14.53 -24.08
CA VAL A 388 2.92 14.64 -25.54
C VAL A 388 4.00 15.65 -25.88
N ALA A 389 5.15 15.16 -26.38
CA ALA A 389 6.07 16.02 -27.10
C ALA A 389 5.41 16.46 -28.41
N ASN A 390 5.49 17.74 -28.77
CA ASN A 390 5.05 18.20 -30.08
C ASN A 390 5.91 17.50 -31.14
N GLN A 391 5.35 16.50 -31.81
CA GLN A 391 5.87 16.03 -33.09
C GLN A 391 5.55 17.14 -34.10
N ASN A 392 6.57 17.92 -34.47
CA ASN A 392 6.51 18.77 -35.65
C ASN A 392 6.82 17.94 -36.90
#